data_AF-A0AAW6YNX1-F1
#
_entry.id   AF-A0AAW6YNX1-F1
#
_cell.length_a   1.000
_cell.length_b   1.000
_cell.length_c   1.000
_cell.angle_alpha   90.00
_cell.angle_beta   90.00
_cell.angle_gamma   90.00
#
_symmetry.space_group_name_H-M   'P 1'
#
loop_
_entity.id
_entity.type
_entity.pdbx_description
1 polymer ?
#
loop_
_entity_poly.entity_id
_entity_poly.type
_entity_poly.pdbx_seq_one_letter_code
_entity_poly.pdbx_strand_id
1 'polypeptide(L)' 'MEEILIPQAELLKRIEELAKDIAEEYQDKNPLLVCVLKGGMPFMADLMKQMDILL' A
#
# COMPACT_ATOMS: atom_id res chain seq x y z
N MET A 1 -13.12 -24.83 -10.05
CA MET A 1 -13.48 -24.20 -8.76
C MET A 1 -12.67 -22.94 -8.67
N GLU A 2 -13.30 -21.83 -8.32
CA GLU A 2 -12.59 -20.61 -7.93
C GLU A 2 -12.30 -20.69 -6.43
N GLU A 3 -11.07 -20.37 -6.03
CA GLU A 3 -10.63 -20.38 -4.64
C GLU A 3 -10.04 -19.03 -4.25
N ILE A 4 -10.18 -18.66 -2.97
CA ILE A 4 -9.59 -17.44 -2.44
C ILE A 4 -8.11 -17.70 -2.18
N LEU A 5 -7.25 -17.13 -3.03
CA LEU A 5 -5.79 -17.25 -2.88
C LEU A 5 -5.24 -16.39 -1.75
N ILE A 6 -5.79 -15.18 -1.59
CA ILE A 6 -5.34 -14.21 -0.58
C ILE A 6 -6.57 -13.65 0.13
N PRO A 7 -6.78 -13.98 1.41
CA PRO A 7 -7.81 -13.35 2.22
C PRO A 7 -7.58 -11.85 2.35
N GLN A 8 -8.66 -11.05 2.34
CA GLN A 8 -8.58 -9.60 2.43
C GLN A 8 -7.81 -9.12 3.67
N ALA A 9 -7.99 -9.79 4.82
CA ALA A 9 -7.29 -9.45 6.05
C ALA A 9 -5.77 -9.64 5.94
N GLU A 10 -5.32 -10.67 5.22
CA GLU A 10 -3.91 -10.92 4.97
C GLU A 10 -3.31 -9.88 4.03
N LEU A 11 -4.04 -9.53 2.96
CA LEU A 11 -3.64 -8.46 2.05
C LEU A 11 -3.49 -7.11 2.77
N LEU A 12 -4.48 -6.72 3.57
CA LEU A 12 -4.46 -5.45 4.31
C LEU A 12 -3.33 -5.40 5.34
N LYS A 13 -3.09 -6.51 6.06
CA LYS A 13 -1.96 -6.62 6.99
C LYS A 13 -0.63 -6.41 6.26
N ARG A 14 -0.45 -7.03 5.09
CA ARG A 14 0.78 -6.87 4.32
C ARG A 14 0.95 -5.44 3.78
N ILE A 15 -0.14 -4.78 3.40
CA ILE A 15 -0.13 -3.37 2.98
C ILE A 15 0.27 -2.46 4.14
N GLU A 16 -0.21 -2.71 5.36
CA GLU A 16 0.16 -1.95 6.56
C GLU A 16 1.65 -2.07 6.87
N GLU A 17 2.20 -3.28 6.82
CA GLU A 17 3.64 -3.52 6.99
C GLU A 17 4.46 -2.77 5.93
N LEU A 18 4.06 -2.85 4.66
CA LEU A 18 4.74 -2.13 3.57
C LEU A 18 4.64 -0.61 3.73
N ALA A 19 3.48 -0.10 4.13
CA ALA A 19 3.29 1.33 4.35
C ALA A 19 4.23 1.85 5.43
N LYS A 20 4.41 1.08 6.51
CA LYS A 20 5.36 1.40 7.58
C LYS A 20 6.81 1.42 7.07
N ASP A 21 7.22 0.37 6.35
CA ASP A 21 8.58 0.28 5.80
C ASP A 21 8.89 1.48 4.87
N ILE A 22 7.93 1.84 4.00
CA ILE A 22 8.06 2.99 3.10
C ILE A 22 8.05 4.31 3.87
N ALA A 23 7.16 4.46 4.87
CA ALA A 23 7.07 5.66 5.69
C ALA A 23 8.39 5.95 6.42
N GLU A 24 9.03 4.92 6.98
CA GLU A 24 10.33 5.03 7.64
C GLU A 24 11.45 5.42 6.66
N GLU A 25 11.49 4.82 5.46
CA GLU A 25 12.55 5.08 4.48
C GLU A 25 12.44 6.47 3.83
N TYR A 26 11.21 6.94 3.63
CA TYR A 26 10.90 8.20 2.96
C TYR A 26 10.46 9.31 3.92
N GLN A 27 10.67 9.12 5.22
CA GLN A 27 10.42 10.12 6.24
C GLN A 27 11.11 11.44 5.84
N ASP A 28 10.36 12.54 5.87
CA ASP A 28 10.80 13.90 5.51
C ASP A 28 11.23 14.11 4.04
N LYS A 29 11.00 13.14 3.14
CA LYS A 29 11.42 13.21 1.72
C LYS A 29 10.32 13.58 0.72
N ASN A 30 9.07 13.73 1.16
CA ASN A 30 7.89 14.06 0.34
C ASN A 30 7.83 13.28 -1.00
N PRO A 31 7.61 11.95 -0.96
CA PRO A 31 7.76 11.10 -2.14
C PRO A 31 6.61 11.27 -3.15
N LEU A 32 6.96 11.27 -4.45
CA LEU A 32 5.98 11.16 -5.53
C LEU A 32 5.54 9.70 -5.73
N LEU A 33 4.28 9.40 -5.44
CA LEU A 33 3.68 8.10 -5.68
C LEU A 33 3.18 7.97 -7.13
N VAL A 34 3.66 6.96 -7.85
CA VAL A 34 3.26 6.70 -9.25
C VAL A 34 2.49 5.38 -9.33
N CYS A 35 1.19 5.46 -9.63
CA CYS A 35 0.32 4.28 -9.76
C CYS A 35 0.29 3.75 -11.20
N VAL A 36 0.62 2.47 -11.39
CA VAL A 36 0.51 1.79 -12.69
C VAL A 36 -0.91 1.23 -12.87
N LEU A 37 -1.61 1.74 -13.89
CA LEU A 37 -2.99 1.40 -14.20
C LEU A 37 -3.12 0.14 -15.07
N LYS A 38 -4.27 -0.56 -15.06
CA LYS A 38 -5.54 -0.24 -14.35
C LYS A 38 -5.70 -0.94 -12.99
N GLY A 39 -5.01 -2.05 -12.79
CA GLY A 39 -5.19 -2.92 -11.62
C GLY A 39 -4.53 -2.43 -10.32
N GLY A 40 -3.58 -1.48 -10.39
CA GLY A 40 -2.85 -1.00 -9.22
C GLY A 40 -3.63 -0.03 -8.32
N MET A 41 -4.76 0.52 -8.79
CA MET A 41 -5.47 1.56 -8.08
C MET A 41 -6.01 1.13 -6.69
N PRO A 42 -6.63 -0.06 -6.52
CA PRO A 42 -7.10 -0.48 -5.20
C PRO A 42 -5.96 -0.65 -4.20
N PHE A 43 -4.84 -1.25 -4.63
CA PHE A 43 -3.64 -1.42 -3.81
C PHE A 43 -3.05 -0.06 -3.41
N MET A 44 -2.89 0.86 -4.35
CA MET A 44 -2.36 2.21 -4.08
C MET A 44 -3.25 2.97 -3.09
N ALA A 45 -4.57 2.87 -3.23
CA ALA A 45 -5.50 3.54 -2.33
C ALA A 45 -5.37 3.04 -0.89
N ASP A 46 -5.22 1.73 -0.68
CA ASP A 46 -5.05 1.16 0.65
C ASP A 46 -3.66 1.44 1.23
N LEU A 47 -2.62 1.42 0.39
CA LEU A 47 -1.26 1.81 0.79
C LEU A 47 -1.22 3.26 1.29
N MET A 48 -1.78 4.20 0.51
CA MET A 48 -1.81 5.63 0.88
C MET A 48 -2.56 5.90 2.18
N LYS A 49 -3.61 5.13 2.51
CA LYS A 49 -4.34 5.27 3.78
C LYS A 49 -3.49 4.89 4.99
N GLN A 50 -2.57 3.95 4.82
CA GLN A 50 -1.75 3.40 5.89
C GLN A 50 -0.38 4.10 6.01
N MET A 51 0.03 4.85 4.99
CA MET A 51 1.28 5.62 5.01
C MET A 51 1.14 6.86 5.89
N ASP A 52 1.73 6.83 7.08
CA ASP A 52 1.80 7.97 8.00
C ASP A 52 2.98 8.90 7.66
N ILE A 53 2.92 9.54 6.48
CA ILE A 53 3.87 10.57 6.05
C ILE A 53 3.18 11.72 5.32
N LEU A 54 3.84 12.87 5.27
CA LEU A 54 3.42 13.98 4.42
C LEU A 54 3.53 13.57 2.95
N LEU A 55 2.37 13.50 2.30
CA LEU A 55 2.19 13.35 0.85
C LEU A 55 1.98 14.72 0.18
#